data_AF-A0A818AK39-F1
#
_entry.id   AF-A0A818AK39-F1
#
_cell.length_a   1.000
_cell.length_b   1.000
_cell.length_c   1.000
_cell.angle_alpha   90.00
_cell.angle_beta   90.00
_cell.angle_gamma   90.00
#
_symmetry.space_group_name_H-M   'P 1'
#
loop_
_entity.id
_entity.type
_entity.pdbx_description
1 polymer ?
#
loop_
_entity_poly.entity_id
_entity_poly.type
_entity_poly.pdbx_seq_one_letter_code
_entity_poly.pdbx_strand_id
1 'polypeptide(L)'
;MIDQKLALERQVIIACQTGLPLILHCRGFSLYRSLFDSISSLLPKTHPIQWHCIKSDSDLTVIDNFISSFPNSVISLNGATTLVKDIDQDKTFKKWIRNHPHVLNHLVLETDCPWLCPQ
;
A
#
# COMPACT_ATOMS: atom_id res chain seq x y z
N MET A 1 17.18 18.96 5.46
CA MET A 1 16.43 17.76 5.02
C MET A 1 15.04 17.85 5.63
N ILE A 2 13.99 17.83 4.83
CA ILE A 2 12.63 17.68 5.37
C ILE A 2 12.50 16.22 5.83
N ASP A 3 12.09 16.02 7.07
CA ASP A 3 11.75 14.70 7.62
C ASP A 3 10.63 14.07 6.77
N GLN A 4 10.82 12.82 6.32
CA GLN A 4 9.86 12.10 5.48
C GLN A 4 8.47 12.04 6.12
N LYS A 5 8.41 11.90 7.45
CA LYS A 5 7.16 11.87 8.20
C LYS A 5 6.44 13.22 8.12
N LEU A 6 7.18 14.32 8.33
CA LEU A 6 6.61 15.67 8.24
C LEU A 6 6.08 15.98 6.83
N ALA A 7 6.80 15.54 5.79
CA ALA A 7 6.35 15.71 4.40
C ALA A 7 5.08 14.90 4.11
N LEU A 8 4.99 13.67 4.61
CA LEU A 8 3.79 12.83 4.51
C LEU A 8 2.59 13.50 5.19
N GLU A 9 2.72 13.88 6.47
CA GLU A 9 1.62 14.45 7.25
C GLU A 9 1.08 15.73 6.62
N ARG A 10 1.96 16.59 6.09
CA ARG A 10 1.55 17.81 5.37
C ARG A 10 0.78 17.50 4.08
N GLN A 11 1.23 16.53 3.30
CA GLN A 11 0.53 16.13 2.07
C GLN A 11 -0.82 15.47 2.37
N VAL A 12 -0.91 14.70 3.45
CA VAL A 12 -2.17 14.14 3.96
C VAL A 12 -3.17 15.25 4.31
N ILE A 13 -2.73 16.29 5.02
CA ILE A 13 -3.58 17.44 5.35
C ILE A 13 -4.08 18.13 4.06
N ILE A 14 -3.20 18.33 3.07
CA ILE A 14 -3.58 18.94 1.79
C ILE A 14 -4.59 18.06 1.04
N ALA A 15 -4.40 16.75 1.00
CA ALA A 15 -5.34 15.82 0.37
C ALA A 15 -6.73 15.89 1.03
N CYS A 16 -6.78 15.95 2.37
CA CYS A 16 -8.03 16.17 3.11
C CYS A 16 -8.71 17.49 2.75
N GLN A 17 -7.95 18.59 2.69
CA GLN A 17 -8.49 19.92 2.41
C GLN A 17 -8.99 20.06 0.97
N THR A 18 -8.36 19.37 0.03
CA THR A 18 -8.69 19.45 -1.41
C THR A 18 -9.65 18.36 -1.88
N GLY A 19 -9.88 17.32 -1.07
CA GLY A 19 -10.67 16.15 -1.44
C GLY A 19 -10.03 15.27 -2.51
N LEU A 20 -8.74 15.48 -2.81
CA LEU A 20 -8.01 14.66 -3.78
C LEU A 20 -7.63 13.31 -3.17
N PRO A 21 -7.66 12.21 -3.96
CA PRO A 21 -7.21 10.91 -3.48
C PRO A 21 -5.70 10.91 -3.21
N LEU A 22 -5.29 10.09 -2.24
CA LEU A 22 -3.88 9.95 -1.85
C LEU A 22 -3.26 8.70 -2.48
N ILE A 23 -2.06 8.83 -3.05
CA ILE A 23 -1.25 7.68 -3.46
C ILE A 23 -0.08 7.55 -2.48
N LEU A 24 0.02 6.40 -1.82
CA LEU A 24 1.02 6.12 -0.80
C LEU A 24 2.14 5.25 -1.36
N HIS A 25 3.37 5.57 -0.97
CA HIS A 25 4.55 4.74 -1.19
C HIS A 25 5.16 4.35 0.14
N CYS A 26 5.55 3.08 0.29
CA CYS A 26 6.31 2.59 1.42
C CYS A 26 7.36 1.60 0.95
N ARG A 27 8.59 1.74 1.46
CA ARG A 27 9.67 0.78 1.20
C ARG A 27 10.46 0.54 2.48
N GLY A 28 10.51 -0.71 2.89
CA GLY A 28 11.17 -1.15 4.13
C GLY A 28 10.14 -1.69 5.12
N PHE A 29 10.26 -2.97 5.45
CA PHE A 29 9.27 -3.71 6.25
C PHE A 29 8.91 -3.01 7.57
N SER A 30 9.92 -2.51 8.30
CA SER A 30 9.74 -1.81 9.58
C SER A 30 8.99 -0.47 9.49
N LEU A 31 8.78 0.08 8.28
CA LEU A 31 8.14 1.38 8.08
C LEU A 31 6.63 1.26 7.77
N TYR A 32 6.13 0.07 7.40
CA TYR A 32 4.71 -0.13 7.07
C TYR A 32 3.82 0.30 8.23
N ARG A 33 4.17 -0.14 9.45
CA ARG A 33 3.42 0.21 10.65
C ARG A 33 3.43 1.72 10.92
N SER A 34 4.60 2.36 10.83
CA SER A 34 4.73 3.80 11.05
C SER A 34 3.97 4.63 10.02
N LEU A 35 3.96 4.20 8.76
CA LEU A 35 3.13 4.82 7.72
C LEU A 35 1.65 4.70 8.08
N PHE A 36 1.18 3.48 8.38
CA PHE A 36 -0.22 3.22 8.72
C PHE A 36 -0.68 4.02 9.94
N ASP A 37 0.12 4.06 11.02
CA ASP A 37 -0.22 4.82 12.22
C ASP A 37 -0.28 6.33 11.94
N SER A 38 0.63 6.86 11.10
CA SER A 38 0.64 8.28 10.73
C SER A 38 -0.61 8.69 9.96
N ILE A 39 -0.98 7.93 8.91
CA ILE A 39 -2.16 8.26 8.10
C ILE A 39 -3.48 8.01 8.85
N SER A 40 -3.55 6.98 9.69
CA SER A 40 -4.77 6.64 10.46
C SER A 40 -5.16 7.71 11.46
N SER A 41 -4.18 8.48 11.94
CA SER A 41 -4.42 9.58 12.87
C SER A 41 -4.96 10.86 12.20
N LEU A 42 -4.82 10.97 10.87
CA LEU A 42 -5.06 12.22 10.12
C LEU A 42 -6.16 12.10 9.05
N LEU A 43 -6.35 10.91 8.48
CA LEU A 43 -7.29 10.67 7.39
C LEU A 43 -8.66 10.20 7.89
N PRO A 44 -9.76 10.76 7.36
CA PRO A 44 -11.07 10.13 7.47
C PRO A 44 -11.03 8.71 6.89
N LYS A 45 -11.72 7.75 7.54
CA LYS A 45 -11.76 6.35 7.08
C LYS A 45 -12.30 6.19 5.65
N THR A 46 -13.12 7.12 5.19
CA THR A 46 -13.73 7.11 3.85
C THR A 46 -12.89 7.83 2.79
N HIS A 47 -11.75 8.41 3.16
CA HIS A 47 -10.89 9.08 2.19
C HIS A 47 -10.32 8.06 1.19
N PRO A 48 -10.35 8.34 -0.12
CA PRO A 48 -9.84 7.43 -1.13
C PRO A 48 -8.30 7.39 -1.11
N ILE A 49 -7.74 6.20 -0.96
CA ILE A 49 -6.29 6.00 -0.84
C ILE A 49 -5.87 4.83 -1.74
N GLN A 50 -4.82 4.99 -2.53
CA GLN A 50 -4.13 3.89 -3.19
C GLN A 50 -2.79 3.65 -2.49
N TRP A 51 -2.57 2.46 -1.93
CA TRP A 51 -1.24 2.05 -1.50
C TRP A 51 -0.52 1.36 -2.66
N HIS A 52 0.47 2.05 -3.20
CA HIS A 52 1.16 1.63 -4.40
C HIS A 52 2.28 0.60 -4.16
N CYS A 53 2.54 -0.23 -5.17
CA CYS A 53 3.64 -1.19 -5.27
C CYS A 53 3.69 -2.22 -4.13
N ILE A 54 2.54 -2.83 -3.81
CA ILE A 54 2.50 -3.99 -2.93
C ILE A 54 3.12 -5.21 -3.63
N LYS A 55 4.01 -5.91 -2.93
CA LYS A 55 4.77 -7.07 -3.44
C LYS A 55 5.10 -8.06 -2.33
N SER A 56 5.78 -9.15 -2.66
CA SER A 56 5.98 -10.31 -1.76
C SER A 56 6.71 -10.01 -0.43
N ASP A 57 7.51 -8.96 -0.36
CA ASP A 57 8.23 -8.53 0.86
C ASP A 57 7.48 -7.45 1.68
N SER A 58 6.22 -7.17 1.33
CA SER A 58 5.37 -6.22 2.06
C SER A 58 4.82 -6.81 3.35
N ASP A 59 4.53 -5.97 4.35
CA ASP A 59 3.89 -6.41 5.59
C ASP A 59 2.38 -6.66 5.37
N LEU A 60 2.04 -7.92 5.09
CA LEU A 60 0.68 -8.35 4.79
C LEU A 60 -0.30 -8.11 5.95
N THR A 61 0.16 -8.22 7.20
CA THR A 61 -0.68 -7.95 8.36
C THR A 61 -1.03 -6.48 8.46
N VAL A 62 -0.10 -5.57 8.17
CA VAL A 62 -0.40 -4.14 8.11
C VAL A 62 -1.30 -3.81 6.93
N ILE A 63 -1.11 -4.45 5.77
CA ILE A 63 -1.97 -4.26 4.60
C ILE A 63 -3.42 -4.68 4.88
N ASP A 64 -3.65 -5.83 5.52
CA ASP A 64 -5.00 -6.27 5.91
C ASP A 64 -5.67 -5.26 6.85
N ASN A 65 -4.93 -4.75 7.83
CA ASN A 65 -5.41 -3.72 8.75
C ASN A 65 -5.75 -2.41 8.01
N PHE A 66 -4.95 -2.05 7.01
CA PHE A 66 -5.18 -0.87 6.18
C PHE A 66 -6.48 -0.99 5.38
N ILE A 67 -6.66 -2.08 4.63
CA ILE A 67 -7.87 -2.31 3.83
C ILE A 67 -9.11 -2.33 4.72
N SER A 68 -9.02 -2.97 5.88
CA SER A 68 -10.12 -3.04 6.86
C SER A 68 -10.46 -1.67 7.48
N SER A 69 -9.46 -0.81 7.66
CA SER A 69 -9.63 0.51 8.29
C SER A 69 -10.12 1.58 7.31
N PHE A 70 -9.78 1.43 6.03
CA PHE A 70 -10.10 2.36 4.95
C PHE A 70 -10.91 1.64 3.85
N PRO A 71 -12.24 1.51 4.00
CA PRO A 71 -13.07 0.76 3.05
C PRO A 71 -13.08 1.31 1.62
N ASN A 72 -12.68 2.56 1.40
CA ASN A 72 -12.56 3.17 0.07
C ASN A 72 -11.13 3.11 -0.49
N SER A 73 -10.23 2.39 0.18
CA SER A 73 -8.84 2.25 -0.24
C SER A 73 -8.65 1.12 -1.25
N VAL A 74 -7.56 1.19 -1.99
CA VAL A 74 -7.07 0.13 -2.85
C VAL A 74 -5.58 -0.11 -2.62
N ILE A 75 -5.12 -1.31 -2.94
CA ILE A 75 -3.71 -1.66 -3.07
C ILE A 75 -3.41 -1.94 -4.54
N SER A 76 -2.21 -1.56 -5.02
CA SER A 76 -1.81 -1.87 -6.38
C SER A 76 -0.68 -2.90 -6.46
N LEU A 77 -0.83 -3.81 -7.42
CA LEU A 77 0.18 -4.77 -7.82
C LEU A 77 0.80 -4.36 -9.16
N ASN A 78 2.10 -4.64 -9.32
CA ASN A 78 2.84 -4.44 -10.56
C ASN A 78 3.73 -5.64 -10.89
N GLY A 79 4.59 -5.50 -11.89
CA GLY A 79 5.48 -6.56 -12.35
C GLY A 79 6.46 -7.07 -11.29
N ALA A 80 6.70 -6.36 -10.18
CA ALA A 80 7.48 -6.90 -9.07
C ALA A 80 6.86 -8.16 -8.44
N THR A 81 5.56 -8.39 -8.63
CA THR A 81 4.89 -9.61 -8.15
C THR A 81 5.24 -10.86 -8.94
N THR A 82 5.85 -10.72 -10.13
CA THR A 82 6.33 -11.87 -10.91
C THR A 82 7.79 -12.21 -10.61
N LEU A 83 8.54 -11.26 -10.04
CA LEU A 83 9.92 -11.46 -9.62
C LEU A 83 10.00 -12.25 -8.30
N VAL A 84 10.38 -13.52 -8.38
CA VAL A 84 10.58 -14.37 -7.19
C VAL A 84 11.99 -14.18 -6.64
N LYS A 85 12.12 -13.37 -5.58
CA LYS A 85 13.39 -13.22 -4.82
C LYS A 85 13.53 -14.25 -3.70
N ASP A 86 12.42 -14.59 -3.07
CA ASP A 86 12.32 -15.55 -1.98
C ASP A 86 11.06 -16.40 -2.21
N ILE A 87 11.25 -17.71 -2.33
CA ILE A 87 10.20 -18.66 -2.71
C ILE A 87 9.12 -18.75 -1.63
N ASP A 88 9.49 -18.70 -0.36
CA ASP A 88 8.54 -18.89 0.74
C ASP A 88 7.74 -17.62 1.00
N GLN A 89 8.37 -16.45 0.87
CA GLN A 89 7.65 -15.17 0.88
C GLN A 89 6.67 -15.07 -0.31
N ASP A 90 7.10 -15.44 -1.51
CA ASP A 90 6.25 -15.43 -2.70
C ASP A 90 5.06 -16.40 -2.56
N LYS A 91 5.28 -17.61 -2.07
CA LYS A 91 4.19 -18.56 -1.75
C LYS A 91 3.23 -17.98 -0.72
N THR A 92 3.75 -17.35 0.33
CA THR A 92 2.94 -16.72 1.38
C THR A 92 2.08 -15.59 0.81
N PHE A 93 2.68 -14.72 0.01
CA PHE A 93 2.00 -13.62 -0.69
C PHE A 93 0.88 -14.13 -1.61
N LYS A 94 1.18 -15.11 -2.48
CA LYS A 94 0.20 -15.72 -3.38
C LYS A 94 -0.92 -16.43 -2.62
N LYS A 95 -0.61 -17.09 -1.50
CA LYS A 95 -1.62 -17.71 -0.63
C LYS A 95 -2.48 -16.66 0.04
N TRP A 96 -1.91 -15.55 0.50
CA TRP A 96 -2.62 -14.44 1.11
C TRP A 96 -3.64 -13.83 0.13
N ILE A 97 -3.23 -13.52 -1.11
CA ILE A 97 -4.16 -13.00 -2.14
C ILE A 97 -5.32 -14.00 -2.38
N ARG A 98 -5.01 -15.29 -2.55
CA ARG A 98 -6.02 -16.32 -2.84
C ARG A 98 -7.02 -16.53 -1.69
N ASN A 99 -6.55 -16.44 -0.46
CA ASN A 99 -7.34 -16.76 0.72
C ASN A 99 -8.12 -15.57 1.29
N HIS A 100 -7.90 -14.35 0.78
CA HIS A 100 -8.60 -13.15 1.23
C HIS A 100 -9.40 -12.53 0.07
N PRO A 101 -10.58 -13.09 -0.27
CA PRO A 101 -11.41 -12.58 -1.37
C PRO A 101 -11.78 -11.10 -1.24
N HIS A 102 -11.86 -10.59 0.00
CA HIS A 102 -12.11 -9.17 0.24
C HIS A 102 -10.99 -8.30 -0.34
N VAL A 103 -9.71 -8.72 -0.25
CA VAL A 103 -8.56 -8.01 -0.84
C VAL A 103 -8.73 -7.81 -2.35
N LEU A 104 -9.35 -8.76 -3.05
CA LEU A 104 -9.57 -8.67 -4.49
C LEU A 104 -10.46 -7.48 -4.88
N ASN A 105 -11.41 -7.09 -4.02
CA ASN A 105 -12.26 -5.92 -4.25
C ASN A 105 -11.51 -4.59 -4.06
N HIS A 106 -10.35 -4.65 -3.40
CA HIS A 106 -9.47 -3.51 -3.15
C HIS A 106 -8.22 -3.55 -4.04
N LEU A 107 -8.13 -4.46 -5.01
CA LEU A 107 -6.94 -4.64 -5.82
C LEU A 107 -7.05 -3.90 -7.15
N VAL A 108 -6.03 -3.11 -7.46
CA VAL A 108 -5.84 -2.50 -8.78
C VAL A 108 -4.50 -2.92 -9.37
N LEU A 109 -4.35 -2.76 -10.69
CA LEU A 109 -3.10 -3.08 -11.40
C LEU A 109 -2.39 -1.78 -11.79
N GLU A 110 -1.07 -1.76 -11.68
CA GLU A 110 -0.21 -0.69 -12.16
C GLU A 110 1.03 -1.28 -12.84
N THR A 111 1.79 -0.45 -13.55
CA THR A 111 3.03 -0.88 -14.22
C THR A 111 4.29 -0.43 -13.50
N ASP A 112 4.22 0.67 -12.74
CA ASP A 112 5.38 1.38 -12.21
C ASP A 112 6.45 1.73 -13.28
N CYS A 113 6.01 1.92 -14.53
CA CYS A 113 6.87 2.24 -15.67
C CYS A 113 7.71 3.51 -15.38
N PRO A 114 9.02 3.52 -15.70
CA PRO A 114 9.77 2.55 -16.52
C PRO A 114 10.37 1.36 -15.75
N TRP A 115 9.99 1.18 -14.49
CA TRP A 115 10.58 0.19 -13.60
C TRP A 115 9.72 -1.08 -13.51
N LEU A 116 10.27 -2.09 -12.82
CA LEU A 116 9.55 -3.30 -12.40
C LEU A 116 8.81 -4.01 -13.54
N CYS A 117 9.45 -4.07 -14.71
CA CYS A 117 8.96 -4.85 -15.84
C CYS A 117 8.69 -6.30 -15.39
N PRO A 118 7.50 -6.86 -15.67
CA PRO A 118 7.21 -8.27 -15.36
C PRO A 118 8.23 -9.22 -16.00
N GLN A 119 8.66 -10.20 -15.21
CA GLN A 119 9.54 -11.32 -15.60
C GLN A 119 8.82 -12.66 -15.58
#